data_AF-A0A847A8X0-F1
#
_entry.id   AF-A0A847A8X0-F1
#
_cell.length_a   1.000
_cell.length_b   1.000
_cell.length_c   1.000
_cell.angle_alpha   90.00
_cell.angle_beta   90.00
_cell.angle_gamma   90.00
#
_symmetry.space_group_name_H-M   'P 1'
#
loop_
_entity.id
_entity.type
_entity.pdbx_description
1 polymer ?
#
loop_
_entity_poly.entity_id
_entity_poly.type
_entity_poly.pdbx_seq_one_letter_code
_entity_poly.pdbx_strand_id
1 'polypeptide(L)'
;MDRKKVLIIGGVACGAKTAARLARIAPGFDITVLERGEHLSFAGCGFPYFVGDVVKEYKDLVCTPLGIIRDANFFRTVKNVTVHTGCLATRIDRENKCVIASDSTTGEERTFPYDDLVLATGASPIRPPIPGIDLNRVFTLWTMPDALAMKST
;
A
#
# COMPACT_ATOMS: atom_id res chain seq x y z
N MET A 1 29.57 8.98 -0.41
CA MET A 1 29.14 7.82 0.39
C MET A 1 27.81 7.36 -0.16
N ASP A 2 27.70 6.09 -0.56
CA ASP A 2 26.44 5.55 -1.06
C ASP A 2 25.37 5.57 0.05
N ARG A 3 24.17 6.02 -0.30
CA ARG A 3 23.01 6.00 0.59
C ARG A 3 22.50 4.55 0.67
N LYS A 4 22.32 4.04 1.89
CA LYS A 4 21.76 2.70 2.10
C LYS A 4 20.33 2.63 1.54
N LYS A 5 20.06 1.64 0.69
CA LYS A 5 18.76 1.43 0.03
C LYS A 5 17.88 0.52 0.86
N VAL A 6 16.73 1.02 1.29
CA VAL A 6 15.70 0.22 1.96
C VAL A 6 14.48 0.12 1.06
N LEU A 7 14.17 -1.09 0.63
CA LEU A 7 12.97 -1.37 -0.16
C LEU A 7 11.90 -2.01 0.72
N ILE A 8 10.68 -1.50 0.62
CA ILE A 8 9.53 -1.94 1.43
C ILE A 8 8.43 -2.39 0.47
N ILE A 9 7.94 -3.62 0.62
CA ILE A 9 6.82 -4.16 -0.16
C ILE A 9 5.54 -4.07 0.68
N GLY A 10 4.58 -3.25 0.24
CA GLY A 10 3.33 -2.94 0.92
C GLY A 10 3.36 -1.55 1.59
N GLY A 11 2.39 -0.70 1.27
CA GLY A 11 2.33 0.73 1.65
C GLY A 11 1.20 1.11 2.60
N VAL A 12 0.53 0.14 3.22
CA VAL A 12 -0.63 0.39 4.09
C VAL A 12 -0.23 0.69 5.54
N ALA A 13 -0.27 -0.29 6.44
CA ALA A 13 -0.05 -0.04 7.87
C ALA A 13 1.42 -0.20 8.27
N CYS A 14 1.96 -1.41 8.12
CA CYS A 14 3.34 -1.72 8.52
C CYS A 14 4.34 -0.93 7.66
N GLY A 15 4.25 -1.02 6.33
CA GLY A 15 5.25 -0.41 5.45
C GLY A 15 5.30 1.11 5.51
N ALA A 16 4.14 1.80 5.52
CA ALA A 16 4.11 3.26 5.68
C ALA A 16 4.70 3.72 7.03
N LYS A 17 4.43 2.98 8.12
CA LYS A 17 5.01 3.28 9.43
C LYS A 17 6.52 3.04 9.46
N THR A 18 6.99 1.95 8.85
CA THR A 18 8.42 1.66 8.70
C THR A 18 9.12 2.76 7.91
N ALA A 19 8.58 3.14 6.75
CA ALA A 19 9.14 4.21 5.92
C ALA A 19 9.20 5.54 6.68
N ALA A 20 8.10 5.94 7.33
CA ALA A 20 8.02 7.19 8.09
C ALA A 20 8.96 7.19 9.31
N ARG A 21 9.20 6.04 9.94
CA ARG A 21 10.15 5.93 11.06
C ARG A 21 11.59 6.00 10.57
N LEU A 22 11.94 5.26 9.52
CA LEU A 22 13.27 5.27 8.91
C LEU A 22 13.64 6.68 8.43
N ALA A 23 12.73 7.37 7.75
CA ALA A 23 12.93 8.76 7.32
C ALA A 23 13.30 9.71 8.47
N ARG A 24 12.82 9.43 9.69
CA ARG A 24 13.11 10.24 10.88
C ARG A 24 14.43 9.89 11.56
N ILE A 25 14.75 8.59 11.66
CA ILE A 25 15.92 8.12 12.43
C ILE A 25 17.16 7.90 11.57
N ALA A 26 16.99 7.78 10.25
CA ALA A 26 18.03 7.51 9.28
C ALA A 26 17.79 8.36 8.01
N PRO A 27 17.84 9.71 8.10
CA PRO A 27 17.53 10.60 6.98
C PRO A 27 18.47 10.46 5.77
N GLY A 28 19.61 9.79 5.94
CA GLY A 28 20.54 9.46 4.86
C GLY A 28 20.17 8.22 4.04
N PHE A 29 19.13 7.46 4.42
CA PHE A 29 18.71 6.26 3.70
C PHE A 29 17.89 6.64 2.47
N ASP A 30 18.03 5.86 1.39
CA ASP A 30 17.14 5.91 0.23
C ASP A 30 16.02 4.90 0.45
N ILE A 31 14.81 5.41 0.72
CA ILE A 31 13.66 4.59 1.14
C ILE A 31 12.66 4.54 -0.01
N THR A 32 12.39 3.33 -0.50
CA THR A 32 11.41 3.08 -1.57
C THR A 32 10.32 2.15 -1.07
N VAL A 33 9.05 2.47 -1.36
CA VAL A 33 7.88 1.64 -1.06
C VAL A 33 7.21 1.22 -2.37
N LEU A 34 6.91 -0.06 -2.52
CA LEU A 34 6.08 -0.60 -3.60
C LEU A 34 4.71 -0.96 -3.04
N GLU A 35 3.64 -0.42 -3.63
CA GLU A 35 2.26 -0.73 -3.28
C GLU A 35 1.50 -1.15 -4.53
N ARG A 36 0.85 -2.32 -4.48
CA ARG A 36 0.06 -2.85 -5.60
C ARG A 36 -1.15 -1.97 -5.90
N GLY A 37 -1.82 -1.48 -4.85
CA GLY A 37 -2.99 -0.63 -4.96
C GLY A 37 -2.64 0.84 -5.22
N GLU A 38 -3.70 1.64 -5.36
CA GLU A 38 -3.59 3.10 -5.50
C GLU A 38 -3.46 3.83 -4.16
N HIS A 39 -4.01 3.22 -3.09
CA HIS A 39 -4.18 3.88 -1.81
C HIS A 39 -3.05 3.51 -0.84
N LEU A 40 -2.47 4.53 -0.20
CA LEU A 40 -1.41 4.39 0.79
C LEU A 40 -1.94 4.76 2.18
N SER A 41 -1.34 4.16 3.21
CA SER A 41 -1.55 4.55 4.61
C SER A 41 -3.02 4.72 5.04
N PHE A 42 -3.96 4.00 4.43
CA PHE A 42 -5.39 4.13 4.72
C PHE A 42 -5.78 3.47 6.04
N ALA A 43 -6.82 3.99 6.69
CA ALA A 43 -7.39 3.44 7.90
C ALA A 43 -8.38 2.30 7.57
N GLY A 44 -7.88 1.10 7.29
CA GLY A 44 -8.72 -0.06 6.93
C GLY A 44 -9.74 -0.44 8.02
N CYS A 45 -9.41 -0.24 9.29
CA CYS A 45 -10.35 -0.41 10.41
C CYS A 45 -11.57 0.53 10.33
N GLY A 46 -11.47 1.60 9.52
CA GLY A 46 -12.52 2.57 9.26
C GLY A 46 -13.57 2.11 8.25
N PHE A 47 -13.32 1.06 7.46
CA PHE A 47 -14.23 0.63 6.40
C PHE A 47 -15.64 0.27 6.88
N PRO A 48 -15.84 -0.46 8.01
CA PRO A 48 -17.19 -0.72 8.52
C PRO A 48 -17.96 0.56 8.84
N TYR A 49 -17.28 1.58 9.38
CA TYR A 49 -17.88 2.88 9.70
C TYR A 49 -18.21 3.69 8.45
N PHE A 50 -17.42 3.54 7.38
CA PHE A 50 -17.69 4.17 6.10
C PHE A 50 -18.89 3.53 5.38
N VAL A 51 -18.96 2.20 5.37
CA VAL A 51 -20.11 1.45 4.83
C VAL A 51 -21.37 1.75 5.65
N GLY A 52 -21.26 1.80 6.98
CA GLY A 52 -22.36 2.13 7.88
C GLY A 52 -22.70 3.62 8.00
N ASP A 53 -22.19 4.48 7.09
CA ASP A 53 -22.48 5.92 7.04
C ASP A 53 -22.11 6.75 8.29
N VAL A 54 -21.29 6.22 9.20
CA VAL A 54 -20.72 6.97 10.31
C VAL A 54 -19.56 7.85 9.82
N VAL A 55 -18.71 7.31 8.94
CA VAL A 55 -17.73 8.09 8.17
C VAL A 55 -18.34 8.39 6.81
N LYS A 56 -18.51 9.67 6.49
CA LYS A 56 -19.24 10.09 5.29
C LYS A 56 -18.39 10.01 4.03
N GLU A 57 -17.15 10.51 4.11
CA GLU A 57 -16.27 10.64 2.96
C GLU A 57 -15.08 9.70 3.07
N TYR A 58 -14.73 9.01 1.98
CA TYR A 58 -13.57 8.10 1.96
C TYR A 58 -12.27 8.82 2.31
N LYS A 59 -12.18 10.12 1.97
CA LYS A 59 -11.01 10.95 2.21
C LYS A 59 -10.62 10.95 3.69
N ASP A 60 -11.60 10.85 4.59
CA ASP A 60 -11.38 10.85 6.04
C ASP A 60 -10.60 9.63 6.51
N LEU A 61 -10.56 8.55 5.71
CA LEU A 61 -9.78 7.35 5.99
C LEU A 61 -8.34 7.42 5.46
N VAL A 62 -8.04 8.33 4.54
CA VAL A 62 -6.74 8.46 3.86
C VAL A 62 -6.03 9.78 4.15
N CYS A 63 -6.73 10.74 4.74
CA CYS A 63 -6.16 12.03 5.10
C CYS A 63 -5.47 12.02 6.47
N THR A 64 -4.60 13.00 6.66
CA THR A 64 -4.14 13.45 7.98
C THR A 64 -5.26 14.20 8.72
N PRO A 65 -5.12 14.48 10.03
CA PRO A 65 -6.09 15.31 10.75
C PRO A 65 -6.28 16.73 10.18
N LEU A 66 -5.34 17.20 9.35
CA LEU A 66 -5.42 18.50 8.66
C LEU A 66 -6.07 18.39 7.27
N GLY A 67 -6.63 17.23 6.90
CA GLY A 67 -7.29 17.03 5.61
C GLY A 67 -6.36 16.76 4.42
N ILE A 68 -5.04 16.63 4.66
CA ILE A 68 -4.06 16.34 3.60
C ILE A 68 -4.07 14.84 3.28
N ILE A 69 -4.28 14.48 2.01
CA ILE A 69 -4.24 13.09 1.53
C ILE A 69 -2.82 12.54 1.68
N ARG A 70 -2.69 11.32 2.22
CA ARG A 70 -1.41 10.62 2.36
C ARG A 70 -1.06 9.81 1.12
N ASP A 71 -0.91 10.49 -0.02
CA ASP A 71 -0.53 9.90 -1.31
C ASP A 71 0.99 9.82 -1.51
N ALA A 72 1.43 9.33 -2.68
CA ALA A 72 2.85 9.23 -3.00
C ALA A 72 3.57 10.60 -2.96
N ASN A 73 2.86 11.68 -3.33
CA ASN A 73 3.42 13.03 -3.29
C ASN A 73 3.62 13.52 -1.84
N PHE A 74 2.68 13.23 -0.94
CA PHE A 74 2.84 13.50 0.49
C PHE A 74 4.06 12.77 1.06
N PHE A 75 4.23 11.48 0.76
CA PHE A 75 5.40 10.73 1.22
C PHE A 75 6.71 11.29 0.65
N ARG A 76 6.73 11.68 -0.63
CA ARG A 76 7.90 12.29 -1.26
C ARG A 76 8.27 13.63 -0.64
N THR A 77 7.31 14.54 -0.54
CA THR A 77 7.53 15.94 -0.13
C THR A 77 7.70 16.10 1.38
N VAL A 78 6.92 15.36 2.19
CA VAL A 78 6.89 15.52 3.64
C VAL A 78 7.80 14.51 4.35
N LYS A 79 8.04 13.33 3.75
CA LYS A 79 8.81 12.24 4.38
C LYS A 79 10.11 11.90 3.67
N ASN A 80 10.41 12.48 2.49
CA ASN A 80 11.56 12.08 1.67
C ASN A 80 11.56 10.55 1.41
N VAL A 81 10.38 10.00 1.10
CA VAL A 81 10.20 8.58 0.77
C VAL A 81 9.66 8.48 -0.66
N THR A 82 10.29 7.65 -1.48
CA THR A 82 9.79 7.34 -2.82
C THR A 82 8.74 6.25 -2.71
N VAL A 83 7.57 6.45 -3.32
CA VAL A 83 6.49 5.46 -3.32
C VAL A 83 6.02 5.20 -4.74
N HIS A 84 5.93 3.93 -5.12
CA HIS A 84 5.35 3.45 -6.37
C HIS A 84 4.05 2.73 -6.06
N THR A 85 2.93 3.42 -6.23
CA THR A 85 1.58 2.83 -6.24
C THR A 85 1.32 2.14 -7.57
N GLY A 86 0.32 1.25 -7.63
CA GLY A 86 0.07 0.48 -8.85
C GLY A 86 1.26 -0.39 -9.25
N CYS A 87 2.08 -0.82 -8.29
CA CYS A 87 3.31 -1.56 -8.55
C CYS A 87 3.32 -2.86 -7.74
N LEU A 88 3.12 -3.99 -8.44
CA LEU A 88 3.06 -5.31 -7.83
C LEU A 88 4.46 -5.94 -7.84
N ALA A 89 5.06 -6.13 -6.66
CA ALA A 89 6.26 -6.96 -6.54
C ALA A 89 5.94 -8.42 -6.87
N THR A 90 6.58 -8.96 -7.91
CA THR A 90 6.31 -10.31 -8.45
C THR A 90 7.39 -11.31 -8.05
N ARG A 91 8.65 -10.87 -7.88
CA ARG A 91 9.77 -11.76 -7.56
C ARG A 91 10.83 -11.05 -6.72
N ILE A 92 11.39 -11.76 -5.75
CA ILE A 92 12.57 -11.34 -4.98
C ILE A 92 13.76 -12.15 -5.48
N ASP A 93 14.75 -11.48 -6.04
CA ASP A 93 16.05 -12.05 -6.39
C ASP A 93 17.05 -11.74 -5.26
N ARG A 94 17.32 -12.76 -4.44
CA ARG A 94 18.16 -12.62 -3.25
C ARG A 94 19.65 -12.63 -3.59
N GLU A 95 20.03 -13.25 -4.70
CA GLU A 95 21.44 -13.32 -5.14
C GLU A 95 21.87 -11.94 -5.63
N ASN A 96 21.05 -11.31 -6.46
CA ASN A 96 21.30 -9.97 -7.01
C ASN A 96 20.79 -8.82 -6.11
N LYS A 97 20.17 -9.16 -4.96
CA LYS A 97 19.56 -8.23 -4.00
C LYS A 97 18.64 -7.20 -4.66
N CYS A 98 17.68 -7.69 -5.44
CA CYS A 98 16.68 -6.85 -6.08
C CYS A 98 15.28 -7.47 -6.06
N VAL A 99 14.28 -6.63 -6.29
CA VAL A 99 12.89 -7.04 -6.46
C VAL A 99 12.44 -6.66 -7.86
N ILE A 100 11.83 -7.61 -8.55
CA ILE A 100 11.13 -7.35 -9.81
C ILE A 100 9.69 -7.01 -9.44
N ALA A 101 9.19 -5.91 -10.00
CA ALA A 101 7.80 -5.51 -9.84
C ALA A 101 7.21 -5.09 -11.18
N SER A 102 5.93 -5.41 -11.39
CA SER A 102 5.18 -5.02 -12.57
C SER A 102 4.29 -3.82 -12.27
N ASP A 103 4.21 -2.89 -13.21
CA ASP A 103 3.16 -1.88 -13.22
C ASP A 103 1.80 -2.56 -13.41
N SER A 104 0.86 -2.33 -12.50
CA SER A 104 -0.47 -2.96 -12.49
C SER A 104 -1.32 -2.52 -13.70
N THR A 105 -0.98 -1.41 -14.35
CA THR A 105 -1.72 -0.89 -15.52
C THR A 105 -1.08 -1.33 -16.82
N THR A 106 0.25 -1.20 -16.95
CA THR A 106 0.95 -1.47 -18.22
C THR A 106 1.55 -2.87 -18.31
N GLY A 107 1.72 -3.57 -17.18
CA GLY A 107 2.42 -4.84 -17.11
C GLY A 107 3.94 -4.72 -17.25
N GLU A 108 4.48 -3.51 -17.40
CA GLU A 108 5.91 -3.26 -17.54
C GLU A 108 6.65 -3.68 -16.27
N GLU A 109 7.69 -4.50 -16.41
CA GLU A 109 8.54 -4.91 -15.29
C GLU A 109 9.65 -3.88 -15.04
N ARG A 110 9.90 -3.62 -13.75
CA ARG A 110 10.99 -2.78 -13.27
C ARG A 110 11.75 -3.50 -12.16
N THR A 111 13.04 -3.24 -12.07
CA THR A 111 13.94 -3.83 -11.08
C THR A 111 14.29 -2.81 -10.00
N PHE A 112 14.11 -3.18 -8.74
CA PHE A 112 14.35 -2.35 -7.56
C PHE A 112 15.46 -2.97 -6.70
N PRO A 113 16.70 -2.44 -6.73
CA PRO A 113 17.79 -2.93 -5.89
C PRO A 113 17.58 -2.53 -4.43
N TYR A 114 18.08 -3.33 -3.50
CA TYR A 114 18.00 -3.05 -2.06
C TYR A 114 19.24 -3.49 -1.30
N ASP A 115 19.53 -2.82 -0.19
CA ASP A 115 20.45 -3.32 0.85
C ASP A 115 19.66 -4.06 1.93
N ASP A 116 18.53 -3.47 2.36
CA ASP A 116 17.56 -4.09 3.27
C ASP A 116 16.19 -4.18 2.57
N LEU A 117 15.50 -5.33 2.76
CA LEU A 117 14.15 -5.57 2.26
C LEU A 117 13.18 -5.77 3.42
N VAL A 118 12.06 -5.05 3.40
CA VAL A 118 10.97 -5.18 4.38
C VAL A 118 9.73 -5.73 3.69
N LEU A 119 9.22 -6.86 4.17
CA LEU A 119 7.97 -7.45 3.71
C LEU A 119 6.82 -7.01 4.60
N ALA A 120 5.94 -6.17 4.06
CA ALA A 120 4.78 -5.60 4.72
C ALA A 120 3.50 -5.83 3.89
N THR A 121 3.42 -6.97 3.20
CA THR A 121 2.37 -7.33 2.23
C THR A 121 0.99 -7.57 2.84
N GLY A 122 0.90 -7.71 4.16
CA GLY A 122 -0.36 -7.96 4.86
C GLY A 122 -0.89 -9.38 4.62
N ALA A 123 -2.21 -9.49 4.57
CA ALA A 123 -2.95 -10.74 4.37
C ALA A 123 -4.14 -10.49 3.44
N SER A 124 -4.74 -11.54 2.88
CA SER A 124 -5.93 -11.45 2.03
C SER A 124 -7.11 -12.26 2.61
N PRO A 125 -8.37 -11.89 2.32
CA PRO A 125 -9.55 -12.65 2.73
C PRO A 125 -9.52 -14.08 2.18
N ILE A 126 -9.97 -15.03 3.01
CA ILE A 126 -10.22 -16.40 2.58
C ILE A 126 -11.56 -16.43 1.82
N ARG A 127 -11.56 -16.96 0.60
CA ARG A 127 -12.78 -17.22 -0.17
C ARG A 127 -13.03 -18.74 -0.23
N PRO A 128 -13.99 -19.28 0.54
CA PRO A 128 -14.24 -20.72 0.55
C PRO A 128 -14.85 -21.16 -0.80
N PRO A 129 -14.59 -22.40 -1.25
CA PRO A 129 -15.08 -22.91 -2.53
C PRO A 129 -16.56 -23.33 -2.42
N ILE A 130 -17.45 -22.36 -2.25
CA ILE A 130 -18.90 -22.57 -2.14
C ILE A 130 -19.62 -22.08 -3.41
N PRO A 131 -20.67 -22.78 -3.87
CA PRO A 131 -21.49 -22.30 -4.98
C PRO A 131 -22.05 -20.90 -4.68
N GLY A 132 -21.93 -19.99 -5.65
CA GLY A 132 -22.43 -18.61 -5.52
C GLY A 132 -21.48 -17.62 -4.84
N ILE A 133 -20.23 -18.00 -4.53
CA ILE A 133 -19.23 -17.10 -3.91
C ILE A 133 -18.90 -15.85 -4.76
N ASP A 134 -19.15 -15.90 -6.08
CA ASP A 134 -18.92 -14.80 -7.03
C ASP A 134 -20.21 -14.05 -7.42
N LEU A 135 -21.33 -14.27 -6.72
CA LEU A 135 -22.56 -13.50 -6.96
C LEU A 135 -22.36 -12.02 -6.62
N ASN A 136 -22.99 -11.12 -7.39
CA ASN A 136 -22.81 -9.66 -7.28
C ASN A 136 -23.14 -9.03 -5.90
N ARG A 137 -23.78 -9.77 -4.99
CA ARG A 137 -24.09 -9.32 -3.61
C ARG A 137 -23.23 -10.00 -2.54
N VAL A 138 -22.17 -10.70 -2.95
CA VAL A 138 -21.18 -11.31 -2.06
C VAL A 138 -19.93 -10.45 -2.10
N PHE A 139 -19.58 -9.88 -0.96
CA PHE A 139 -18.45 -8.95 -0.83
C PHE A 139 -17.46 -9.44 0.22
N THR A 140 -16.18 -9.14 -0.02
CA THR A 140 -15.18 -9.04 1.04
C THR A 140 -15.11 -7.60 1.55
N LEU A 141 -14.47 -7.36 2.68
CA LEU A 141 -14.18 -6.00 3.15
C LEU A 141 -12.71 -5.92 3.59
N TRP A 142 -11.81 -5.73 2.62
CA TRP A 142 -10.37 -5.74 2.86
C TRP A 142 -9.66 -4.52 2.29
N THR A 143 -10.09 -4.06 1.12
CA THR A 143 -9.51 -2.93 0.40
C THR A 143 -10.51 -1.78 0.27
N MET A 144 -10.01 -0.60 -0.13
CA MET A 144 -10.87 0.55 -0.40
C MET A 144 -11.90 0.25 -1.52
N PRO A 145 -11.53 -0.36 -2.66
CA PRO A 145 -12.50 -0.81 -3.66
C PRO A 145 -13.63 -1.68 -3.10
N ASP A 146 -13.31 -2.59 -2.17
CA ASP A 146 -14.32 -3.45 -1.54
C ASP A 146 -15.37 -2.63 -0.76
N ALA A 147 -14.91 -1.66 0.04
CA ALA A 147 -15.78 -0.80 0.83
C ALA A 147 -16.66 0.10 -0.06
N LEU A 148 -16.10 0.62 -1.15
CA LEU A 148 -16.84 1.41 -2.14
C LEU A 148 -17.92 0.59 -2.84
N ALA A 149 -17.58 -0.62 -3.30
CA ALA A 149 -18.50 -1.52 -3.98
C ALA A 149 -19.67 -1.92 -3.06
N MET A 150 -19.37 -2.26 -1.80
CA MET A 150 -20.38 -2.60 -0.80
C MET A 150 -21.33 -1.43 -0.49
N LYS A 151 -20.81 -0.19 -0.44
CA LYS A 151 -21.62 1.02 -0.18
C LYS A 151 -22.50 1.43 -1.36
N SER A 152 -22.11 1.10 -2.59
CA SER A 152 -22.86 1.45 -3.81
C SER A 152 -24.05 0.54 -4.13
N THR A 153 -24.35 -0.44 -3.27
CA THR A 153 -25.43 -1.43 -3.44
C THR A 153 -26.67 -1.05 -2.64
#